data_AF-A0A7W1UXX0-F1
#
_entry.id   AF-A0A7W1UXX0-F1
#
_cell.length_a   1.000
_cell.length_b   1.000
_cell.length_c   1.000
_cell.angle_alpha   90.00
_cell.angle_beta   90.00
_cell.angle_gamma   90.00
#
_symmetry.space_group_name_H-M   'P 1'
#
loop_
_entity.id
_entity.type
_entity.pdbx_description
1 polymer ?
#
loop_
_entity_poly.entity_id
_entity_poly.type
_entity_poly.pdbx_seq_one_letter_code
_entity_poly.pdbx_strand_id
1 'polypeptide(L)'
;MTETKRTEFKETLNDKLEREVVAFLNYVGGGVIYIGIDNTGNTIGIQNPDELQLKIKDRIKNNITPSCMGLFDVVTEEKEGKTIIKVIVASGQERPYYIKKYGMSEKGAFIRTGSAAEPMPVSMIETLFAKRTRNSIGKIKAPRQELKFEQLRIFYDSAGKTLNNRFADNLELFNEDRVYNYVAYL
;
A
#
# COMPACT_ATOMS: atom_id res chain seq x y z
N MET A 1 28.05 -4.86 -1.92
CA MET A 1 26.73 -4.53 -1.32
C MET A 1 25.91 -5.82 -1.27
N THR A 2 25.06 -6.00 -0.28
CA THR A 2 24.19 -7.20 -0.16
C THR A 2 22.73 -6.78 -0.18
N GLU A 3 21.87 -7.64 -0.72
CA GLU A 3 20.42 -7.43 -0.65
C GLU A 3 19.94 -7.40 0.81
N THR A 4 18.95 -6.56 1.07
CA THR A 4 18.39 -6.41 2.41
C THR A 4 16.87 -6.27 2.31
N LYS A 5 16.21 -6.21 3.45
CA LYS A 5 14.76 -5.91 3.50
C LYS A 5 14.36 -4.56 2.89
N ARG A 6 15.33 -3.68 2.58
CA ARG A 6 15.13 -2.37 1.95
C ARG A 6 15.91 -2.21 0.64
N THR A 7 16.57 -3.25 0.14
CA THR A 7 17.47 -3.15 -1.01
C THR A 7 17.35 -4.38 -1.88
N GLU A 8 17.01 -4.17 -3.15
CA GLU A 8 16.84 -5.20 -4.17
C GLU A 8 17.78 -4.92 -5.36
N PHE A 9 18.41 -5.96 -5.91
CA PHE A 9 19.23 -5.84 -7.11
C PHE A 9 18.58 -6.54 -8.30
N LYS A 10 18.73 -5.91 -9.48
CA LYS A 10 18.27 -6.44 -10.75
C LYS A 10 19.31 -6.11 -11.81
N GLU A 11 19.74 -7.13 -12.53
CA GLU A 11 20.65 -6.92 -13.65
C GLU A 11 19.98 -6.09 -14.75
N THR A 12 18.74 -6.44 -15.07
CA THR A 12 17.93 -5.81 -16.11
C THR A 12 16.49 -5.60 -15.64
N LEU A 13 15.78 -4.68 -16.29
CA LEU A 13 14.35 -4.50 -16.08
C LEU A 13 13.59 -5.74 -16.57
N ASN A 14 12.84 -6.37 -15.68
CA ASN A 14 12.03 -7.55 -15.98
C ASN A 14 10.61 -7.45 -15.41
N ASP A 15 9.81 -8.50 -15.55
CA ASP A 15 8.42 -8.56 -15.11
C ASP A 15 8.22 -8.63 -13.59
N LYS A 16 9.32 -8.70 -12.83
CA LYS A 16 9.29 -8.73 -11.36
C LYS A 16 9.31 -7.31 -10.77
N LEU A 17 9.54 -6.25 -11.56
CA LEU A 17 9.60 -4.88 -11.05
C LEU A 17 8.36 -4.53 -10.19
N GLU A 18 7.16 -4.74 -10.72
CA GLU A 18 5.91 -4.40 -10.00
C GLU A 18 5.79 -5.20 -8.71
N ARG A 19 6.23 -6.46 -8.69
CA ARG A 19 6.25 -7.30 -7.50
C ARG A 19 7.10 -6.67 -6.40
N GLU A 20 8.32 -6.25 -6.74
CA GLU A 20 9.25 -5.65 -5.77
C GLU A 20 8.75 -4.28 -5.27
N VAL A 21 8.18 -3.46 -6.17
CA VAL A 21 7.62 -2.16 -5.82
C VAL A 21 6.39 -2.31 -4.92
N VAL A 22 5.48 -3.23 -5.24
CA VAL A 22 4.31 -3.56 -4.40
C VAL A 22 4.76 -4.02 -3.01
N ALA A 23 5.78 -4.89 -2.93
CA ALA A 23 6.31 -5.37 -1.66
C ALA A 23 6.88 -4.22 -0.81
N PHE A 24 7.56 -3.25 -1.42
CA PHE A 24 8.05 -2.05 -0.72
C PHE A 24 6.94 -1.09 -0.30
N LEU A 25 5.93 -0.85 -1.14
CA LEU A 25 4.77 -0.04 -0.79
C LEU A 25 4.01 -0.63 0.42
N ASN A 26 3.91 -1.95 0.48
CA ASN A 26 3.27 -2.65 1.60
C ASN A 26 4.15 -2.80 2.84
N TYR A 27 5.43 -2.45 2.74
CA TYR A 27 6.38 -2.52 3.85
C TYR A 27 6.56 -1.16 4.53
N VAL A 28 6.61 -1.16 5.86
CA VAL A 28 6.71 0.06 6.68
C VAL A 28 7.96 0.89 6.39
N GLY A 29 9.05 0.25 5.95
CA GLY A 29 10.31 0.94 5.69
C GLY A 29 10.51 1.47 4.27
N GLY A 30 9.60 1.18 3.33
CA GLY A 30 9.88 1.35 1.90
C GLY A 30 11.13 0.57 1.46
N GLY A 31 11.77 1.01 0.38
CA GLY A 31 13.03 0.45 -0.06
C GLY A 31 13.56 1.05 -1.36
N VAL A 32 14.63 0.45 -1.87
CA VAL A 32 15.32 0.87 -3.07
C VAL A 32 15.57 -0.34 -3.95
N ILE A 33 15.31 -0.21 -5.25
CA ILE A 33 15.67 -1.19 -6.28
C ILE A 33 16.79 -0.58 -7.12
N TYR A 34 17.90 -1.29 -7.28
CA TYR A 34 18.93 -0.92 -8.24
C TYR A 34 18.84 -1.82 -9.47
N ILE A 35 18.80 -1.20 -10.65
CA ILE A 35 18.80 -1.87 -11.95
C ILE A 35 20.16 -1.62 -12.61
N GLY A 36 20.76 -2.63 -13.22
CA GLY A 36 22.13 -2.62 -13.74
C GLY A 36 23.16 -3.21 -12.76
N ILE A 37 22.70 -3.92 -11.72
CA ILE A 37 23.54 -4.63 -10.74
C ILE A 37 23.11 -6.09 -10.70
N ASP A 38 24.04 -7.03 -10.85
CA ASP A 38 23.74 -8.45 -10.77
C ASP A 38 23.48 -8.94 -9.33
N ASN A 39 23.05 -10.19 -9.18
CA ASN A 39 22.74 -10.77 -7.86
C ASN A 39 23.97 -10.95 -6.96
N THR A 40 25.19 -10.83 -7.50
CA THR A 40 26.45 -10.88 -6.75
C THR A 40 26.98 -9.49 -6.39
N GLY A 41 26.31 -8.42 -6.87
CA GLY A 41 26.63 -7.03 -6.60
C GLY A 41 27.53 -6.35 -7.64
N ASN A 42 27.86 -7.02 -8.76
CA ASN A 42 28.68 -6.42 -9.81
C ASN A 42 27.87 -5.44 -10.65
N THR A 43 28.51 -4.34 -11.02
CA THR A 43 27.86 -3.30 -11.83
C THR A 43 27.97 -3.67 -13.31
N ILE A 44 26.84 -3.98 -13.94
CA ILE A 44 26.75 -4.31 -15.37
C ILE A 44 26.58 -3.04 -16.21
N GLY A 45 25.80 -2.08 -15.72
CA GLY A 45 25.51 -0.82 -16.38
C GLY A 45 24.31 -0.87 -17.32
N ILE A 46 23.80 0.30 -17.72
CA ILE A 46 22.63 0.47 -18.58
C ILE A 46 22.99 1.39 -19.75
N GLN A 47 22.69 0.95 -20.98
CA GLN A 47 23.02 1.67 -22.20
C GLN A 47 22.11 2.89 -22.45
N ASN A 48 20.79 2.73 -22.31
CA ASN A 48 19.79 3.79 -22.54
C ASN A 48 19.04 4.12 -21.23
N PRO A 49 19.68 4.85 -20.29
CA PRO A 49 19.09 5.13 -18.99
C PRO A 49 17.77 5.90 -19.09
N ASP A 50 17.67 6.92 -19.96
CA ASP A 50 16.49 7.79 -20.05
C ASP A 50 15.23 7.04 -20.50
N GLU A 51 15.36 6.22 -21.55
CA GLU A 51 14.29 5.36 -22.06
C GLU A 51 13.82 4.39 -20.97
N LEU A 52 14.77 3.80 -20.25
CA LEU A 52 14.47 2.83 -19.22
C LEU A 52 13.82 3.48 -18.00
N GLN A 53 14.24 4.69 -17.61
CA GLN A 53 13.57 5.46 -16.56
C GLN A 53 12.11 5.73 -16.89
N LEU A 54 11.82 6.17 -18.12
CA LEU A 54 10.45 6.43 -18.58
C LEU A 54 9.61 5.16 -18.50
N LYS A 55 10.16 4.03 -19.01
CA LYS A 55 9.49 2.73 -18.96
C LYS A 55 9.20 2.24 -17.54
N ILE A 56 10.12 2.47 -16.59
CA ILE A 56 9.92 2.14 -15.18
C ILE A 56 8.80 3.00 -14.58
N LYS A 57 8.84 4.33 -14.80
CA LYS A 57 7.82 5.27 -14.31
C LYS A 57 6.43 4.87 -14.81
N ASP A 58 6.30 4.58 -16.10
CA ASP A 58 5.03 4.19 -16.72
C ASP A 58 4.50 2.86 -16.19
N ARG A 59 5.38 1.85 -16.03
CA ARG A 59 4.98 0.56 -15.46
C ARG A 59 4.46 0.70 -14.04
N ILE A 60 5.20 1.39 -13.17
CA ILE A 60 4.81 1.59 -11.77
C ILE A 60 3.46 2.35 -11.70
N LYS A 61 3.33 3.44 -12.46
CA LYS A 61 2.12 4.28 -12.49
C LYS A 61 0.87 3.52 -12.96
N ASN A 62 0.99 2.72 -14.01
CA ASN A 62 -0.16 2.13 -14.69
C ASN A 62 -0.54 0.74 -14.16
N ASN A 63 0.42 0.00 -13.61
CA ASN A 63 0.23 -1.41 -13.24
C ASN A 63 -0.02 -1.64 -11.74
N ILE A 64 0.09 -0.62 -10.89
CA ILE A 64 -0.07 -0.76 -9.44
C ILE A 64 -1.32 -0.03 -8.96
N THR A 65 -2.03 -0.62 -8.00
CA THR A 65 -3.23 -0.05 -7.38
C THR A 65 -3.18 -0.30 -5.87
N PRO A 66 -3.52 0.66 -4.99
CA PRO A 66 -3.89 2.06 -5.28
C PRO A 66 -2.81 2.88 -5.98
N SER A 67 -3.14 4.11 -6.36
CA SER A 67 -2.17 5.02 -6.98
C SER A 67 -0.96 5.19 -6.05
N CYS A 68 0.24 5.07 -6.62
CA CYS A 68 1.50 5.26 -5.92
C CYS A 68 2.21 6.56 -6.34
N MET A 69 1.50 7.50 -6.98
CA MET A 69 2.06 8.81 -7.34
C MET A 69 2.59 9.53 -6.11
N GLY A 70 3.83 10.03 -6.19
CA GLY A 70 4.54 10.67 -5.08
C GLY A 70 5.16 9.70 -4.06
N LEU A 71 4.95 8.39 -4.22
CA LEU A 71 5.56 7.36 -3.35
C LEU A 71 6.77 6.67 -4.00
N PHE A 72 7.21 7.11 -5.17
CA PHE A 72 8.43 6.63 -5.77
C PHE A 72 9.16 7.72 -6.53
N ASP A 73 10.46 7.52 -6.68
CA ASP A 73 11.33 8.30 -7.55
C ASP A 73 12.23 7.37 -8.35
N VAL A 74 12.60 7.78 -9.56
CA VAL A 74 13.47 7.01 -10.45
C VAL A 74 14.57 7.94 -10.93
N VAL A 75 15.79 7.65 -10.48
CA VAL A 75 16.99 8.45 -10.76
C VAL A 75 18.08 7.59 -11.38
N THR A 76 18.98 8.23 -12.11
CA THR A 76 20.23 7.63 -12.57
C THR A 76 21.33 7.86 -11.54
N GLU A 77 22.20 6.88 -11.40
CA GLU A 77 23.39 6.97 -10.55
C GLU A 77 24.57 6.40 -11.34
N GLU A 78 25.77 6.93 -11.14
CA GLU A 78 27.00 6.38 -11.72
C GLU A 78 27.71 5.53 -10.66
N LYS A 79 28.07 4.30 -11.02
CA LYS A 79 28.79 3.38 -10.14
C LYS A 79 29.85 2.64 -10.96
N GLU A 80 31.10 2.65 -10.49
CA GLU A 80 32.22 1.98 -11.17
C GLU A 80 32.37 2.41 -12.65
N GLY A 81 32.11 3.69 -12.95
CA GLY A 81 32.17 4.24 -14.32
C GLY A 81 31.02 3.80 -15.23
N LYS A 82 29.96 3.22 -14.66
CA LYS A 82 28.78 2.73 -15.39
C LYS A 82 27.50 3.34 -14.85
N THR A 83 26.59 3.68 -15.74
CA THR A 83 25.27 4.20 -15.37
C THR A 83 24.36 3.08 -14.90
N ILE A 84 23.70 3.27 -13.75
CA ILE A 84 22.66 2.40 -13.21
C ILE A 84 21.38 3.20 -12.94
N ILE A 85 20.26 2.51 -12.73
CA ILE A 85 19.01 3.15 -12.30
C ILE A 85 18.71 2.78 -10.85
N LYS A 86 18.31 3.78 -10.07
CA LYS A 86 17.86 3.64 -8.70
C LYS A 86 16.39 4.03 -8.61
N VAL A 87 15.56 3.07 -8.21
CA VAL A 87 14.13 3.27 -7.94
C VAL A 87 13.95 3.34 -6.44
N ILE A 88 13.58 4.52 -5.93
CA ILE A 88 13.29 4.73 -4.52
C ILE A 88 11.80 4.57 -4.32
N VAL A 89 11.37 3.76 -3.36
CA VAL A 89 9.95 3.49 -3.08
C VAL A 89 9.68 3.76 -1.60
N ALA A 90 8.76 4.68 -1.33
CA ALA A 90 8.30 4.97 0.02
C ALA A 90 7.30 3.93 0.51
N SER A 91 7.09 3.89 1.82
CA SER A 91 6.00 3.12 2.43
C SER A 91 4.64 3.73 2.05
N GLY A 92 3.74 2.92 1.50
CA GLY A 92 2.39 3.32 1.18
C GLY A 92 1.46 3.35 2.39
N GLN A 93 0.52 4.29 2.37
CA GLN A 93 -0.49 4.48 3.43
C GLN A 93 -1.81 3.77 3.12
N GLU A 94 -2.12 3.55 1.84
CA GLU A 94 -3.37 2.93 1.38
C GLU A 94 -3.24 1.40 1.19
N ARG A 95 -2.60 0.72 2.13
CA ARG A 95 -2.39 -0.73 2.01
C ARG A 95 -3.71 -1.50 2.03
N PRO A 96 -3.81 -2.63 1.30
CA PRO A 96 -2.75 -3.23 0.51
C PRO A 96 -2.63 -2.59 -0.89
N TYR A 97 -1.40 -2.35 -1.33
CA TYR A 97 -1.06 -2.15 -2.73
C TYR A 97 -0.94 -3.51 -3.42
N TYR A 98 -1.31 -3.57 -4.69
CA TYR A 98 -1.31 -4.78 -5.50
C TYR A 98 -1.10 -4.46 -6.98
N ILE A 99 -0.67 -5.47 -7.74
CA ILE A 99 -0.56 -5.39 -9.19
C ILE A 99 -1.97 -5.46 -9.81
N LYS A 100 -2.36 -4.41 -10.52
CA LYS A 100 -3.69 -4.17 -11.07
C LYS A 100 -4.25 -5.36 -11.85
N LYS A 101 -3.43 -6.01 -12.70
CA LYS A 101 -3.85 -7.14 -13.53
C LYS A 101 -4.26 -8.40 -12.74
N TYR A 102 -3.80 -8.56 -11.50
CA TYR A 102 -4.11 -9.72 -10.65
C TYR A 102 -5.13 -9.39 -9.55
N GLY A 103 -5.55 -8.13 -9.45
CA GLY A 103 -6.42 -7.65 -8.40
C GLY A 103 -5.82 -7.80 -7.00
N MET A 104 -6.66 -7.56 -6.00
CA MET A 104 -6.31 -7.68 -4.59
C MET A 104 -6.34 -9.16 -4.17
N SER A 105 -5.35 -9.92 -4.63
CA SER A 105 -5.20 -11.37 -4.40
C SER A 105 -3.75 -11.71 -4.04
N GLU A 106 -3.47 -12.94 -3.62
CA GLU A 106 -2.09 -13.39 -3.34
C GLU A 106 -1.16 -13.31 -4.57
N LYS A 107 -1.73 -13.34 -5.79
CA LYS A 107 -0.97 -13.14 -7.03
C LYS A 107 -0.65 -11.67 -7.30
N GLY A 108 -1.40 -10.74 -6.69
CA GLY A 108 -1.27 -9.31 -6.91
C GLY A 108 -0.62 -8.55 -5.75
N ALA A 109 -0.84 -8.98 -4.51
CA ALA A 109 -0.33 -8.32 -3.32
C ALA A 109 0.89 -9.06 -2.77
N PHE A 110 1.95 -8.31 -2.50
CA PHE A 110 3.23 -8.84 -1.99
C PHE A 110 3.68 -8.06 -0.77
N ILE A 111 4.48 -8.70 0.09
CA ILE A 111 5.08 -8.11 1.28
C ILE A 111 6.54 -8.52 1.42
N ARG A 112 7.36 -7.67 2.06
CA ARG A 112 8.77 -7.97 2.34
C ARG A 112 8.94 -8.89 3.54
N THR A 113 9.55 -10.05 3.31
CA THR A 113 9.98 -11.01 4.34
C THR A 113 11.47 -11.27 4.17
N GLY A 114 12.29 -10.73 5.08
CA GLY A 114 13.74 -10.67 4.85
C GLY A 114 14.06 -9.84 3.61
N SER A 115 14.94 -10.31 2.74
CA SER A 115 15.21 -9.69 1.42
C SER A 115 14.17 -10.04 0.36
N ALA A 116 13.31 -11.04 0.56
CA ALA A 116 12.39 -11.51 -0.48
C ALA A 116 11.04 -10.77 -0.50
N ALA A 117 10.45 -10.68 -1.69
CA ALA A 117 9.05 -10.30 -1.90
C ALA A 117 8.18 -11.57 -1.95
N GLU A 118 7.43 -11.80 -0.88
CA GLU A 118 6.55 -12.96 -0.73
C GLU A 118 5.08 -12.59 -1.02
N PRO A 119 4.27 -13.51 -1.56
CA PRO A 119 2.82 -13.34 -1.64
C PRO A 119 2.22 -12.96 -0.28
N MET A 120 1.37 -11.94 -0.27
CA MET A 120 0.67 -11.55 0.95
C MET A 120 -0.48 -12.53 1.21
N PRO A 121 -0.56 -13.16 2.40
CA PRO A 121 -1.66 -14.07 2.72
C PRO A 121 -3.02 -13.37 2.64
N VAL A 122 -4.06 -14.09 2.18
CA VAL A 122 -5.43 -13.53 2.06
C VAL A 122 -5.92 -12.85 3.34
N SER A 123 -5.70 -13.47 4.50
CA SER A 123 -6.13 -12.90 5.80
C SER A 123 -5.47 -11.55 6.11
N MET A 124 -4.23 -11.35 5.69
CA MET A 124 -3.51 -10.08 5.83
C MET A 124 -4.04 -9.04 4.84
N ILE A 125 -4.32 -9.45 3.60
CA ILE A 125 -4.96 -8.59 2.57
C ILE A 125 -6.29 -8.04 3.12
N GLU A 126 -7.15 -8.92 3.62
CA GLU A 126 -8.45 -8.56 4.19
C GLU A 126 -8.30 -7.61 5.39
N THR A 127 -7.35 -7.89 6.29
CA THR A 127 -7.07 -7.05 7.45
C THR A 127 -6.63 -5.64 7.05
N LEU A 128 -5.71 -5.52 6.09
CA LEU A 128 -5.21 -4.24 5.60
C LEU A 128 -6.32 -3.47 4.86
N PHE A 129 -7.10 -4.18 4.03
CA PHE A 129 -8.21 -3.56 3.31
C PHE A 129 -9.30 -3.05 4.27
N ALA A 130 -9.65 -3.84 5.29
CA ALA A 130 -10.61 -3.40 6.32
C ALA A 130 -10.10 -2.16 7.07
N LYS A 131 -8.80 -2.07 7.39
CA LYS A 131 -8.20 -0.86 7.97
C LYS A 131 -8.32 0.34 7.04
N ARG A 132 -8.02 0.15 5.74
CA ARG A 132 -8.17 1.20 4.72
C ARG A 132 -9.63 1.68 4.60
N THR A 133 -10.59 0.76 4.57
CA THR A 133 -12.02 1.07 4.37
C THR A 133 -12.67 1.65 5.63
N ARG A 134 -12.34 1.16 6.83
CA ARG A 134 -12.77 1.79 8.11
C ARG A 134 -12.31 3.25 8.18
N ASN A 135 -11.09 3.52 7.73
CA ASN A 135 -10.56 4.88 7.61
C ASN A 135 -11.24 5.71 6.51
N SER A 136 -12.04 5.12 5.62
CA SER A 136 -12.74 5.80 4.52
C SER A 136 -14.20 6.07 4.86
N ILE A 137 -14.99 5.07 5.28
CA ILE A 137 -16.42 5.25 5.58
C ILE A 137 -16.69 5.96 6.91
N GLY A 138 -15.79 5.83 7.89
CA GLY A 138 -15.84 6.61 9.13
C GLY A 138 -15.60 8.12 8.91
N LYS A 139 -15.08 8.49 7.73
CA LYS A 139 -14.85 9.89 7.33
C LYS A 139 -15.98 10.46 6.48
N ILE A 140 -16.72 9.60 5.78
CA ILE A 140 -17.83 10.01 4.91
C ILE A 140 -19.01 10.42 5.77
N LYS A 141 -19.54 11.62 5.53
CA LYS A 141 -20.79 12.09 6.15
C LYS A 141 -21.96 11.18 5.76
N ALA A 142 -22.76 10.75 6.73
CA ALA A 142 -23.99 10.02 6.48
C ALA A 142 -25.00 10.85 5.68
N PRO A 143 -25.73 10.26 4.72
CA PRO A 143 -26.79 10.95 3.96
C PRO A 143 -27.91 11.51 4.84
N ARG A 144 -28.17 10.87 5.99
CA ARG A 144 -29.13 11.32 7.01
C ARG A 144 -28.41 11.51 8.33
N GLN A 145 -28.70 12.61 9.01
CA GLN A 145 -28.12 12.95 10.32
C GLN A 145 -29.11 12.72 11.47
N GLU A 146 -30.41 12.66 11.18
CA GLU A 146 -31.47 12.34 12.13
C GLU A 146 -31.58 10.81 12.30
N LEU A 147 -30.53 10.21 12.89
CA LEU A 147 -30.44 8.77 13.13
C LEU A 147 -30.97 8.41 14.52
N LYS A 148 -31.82 7.38 14.58
CA LYS A 148 -32.51 6.99 15.83
C LYS A 148 -31.84 5.85 16.60
N PHE A 149 -31.03 5.02 15.92
CA PHE A 149 -30.30 3.89 16.53
C PHE A 149 -31.19 2.88 17.28
N GLU A 150 -32.43 2.67 16.84
CA GLU A 150 -33.41 1.82 17.55
C GLU A 150 -32.90 0.39 17.75
N GLN A 151 -32.31 -0.22 16.72
CA GLN A 151 -31.75 -1.57 16.82
C GLN A 151 -30.61 -1.67 17.83
N LEU A 152 -29.75 -0.64 17.87
CA LEU A 152 -28.64 -0.57 18.82
C LEU A 152 -29.15 -0.45 20.26
N ARG A 153 -30.20 0.34 20.50
CA ARG A 153 -30.86 0.43 21.83
C ARG A 153 -31.41 -0.93 22.25
N ILE A 154 -32.18 -1.58 21.37
CA ILE A 154 -32.75 -2.92 21.63
C ILE A 154 -31.65 -3.92 21.98
N PHE A 155 -30.54 -3.91 21.24
CA PHE A 155 -29.40 -4.78 21.51
C PHE A 155 -28.77 -4.52 22.90
N TYR A 156 -28.51 -3.27 23.25
CA TYR A 156 -27.94 -2.92 24.56
C TYR A 156 -28.87 -3.30 25.70
N ASP A 157 -30.16 -2.98 25.57
CA ASP A 157 -31.18 -3.30 26.57
C ASP A 157 -31.30 -4.82 26.76
N SER A 158 -31.28 -5.60 25.66
CA SER A 158 -31.28 -7.06 25.72
C SER A 158 -30.06 -7.65 26.42
N ALA A 159 -28.93 -6.92 26.44
CA ALA A 159 -27.72 -7.29 27.14
C ALA A 159 -27.65 -6.74 28.58
N GLY A 160 -28.72 -6.12 29.10
CA GLY A 160 -28.77 -5.49 30.41
C GLY A 160 -27.88 -4.25 30.53
N LYS A 161 -27.56 -3.59 29.41
CA LYS A 161 -26.73 -2.38 29.35
C LYS A 161 -27.55 -1.22 28.82
N THR A 162 -27.31 -0.01 29.32
CA THR A 162 -27.97 1.21 28.80
C THR A 162 -27.10 1.88 27.75
N LEU A 163 -27.68 2.23 26.60
CA LEU A 163 -27.02 3.05 25.60
C LEU A 163 -26.92 4.51 26.10
N ASN A 164 -25.74 4.91 26.58
CA ASN A 164 -25.53 6.23 27.19
C ASN A 164 -25.36 7.34 26.14
N ASN A 165 -25.39 8.61 26.56
CA ASN A 165 -25.27 9.76 25.65
C ASN A 165 -23.92 9.91 24.95
N ARG A 166 -22.90 9.12 25.34
CA ARG A 166 -21.57 9.09 24.71
C ARG A 166 -21.40 7.90 23.76
N PHE A 167 -22.46 7.13 23.50
CA PHE A 167 -22.37 5.91 22.70
C PHE A 167 -21.81 6.20 21.30
N ALA A 168 -22.22 7.30 20.67
CA ALA A 168 -21.79 7.66 19.34
C ALA A 168 -20.29 7.97 19.27
N ASP A 169 -19.72 8.62 20.30
CA ASP A 169 -18.28 8.81 20.41
C ASP A 169 -17.56 7.49 20.66
N ASN A 170 -18.04 6.69 21.61
CA ASN A 170 -17.41 5.42 22.00
C ASN A 170 -17.41 4.38 20.87
N LEU A 171 -18.40 4.46 19.98
CA LEU A 171 -18.53 3.59 18.81
C LEU A 171 -17.99 4.23 17.53
N GLU A 172 -17.31 5.38 17.64
CA GLU A 172 -16.69 6.09 16.51
C GLU A 172 -17.68 6.38 15.37
N LEU A 173 -18.90 6.78 15.71
CA LEU A 173 -20.00 7.06 14.76
C LEU A 173 -19.98 8.50 14.21
N PHE A 174 -19.07 9.35 14.69
CA PHE A 174 -18.85 10.70 14.15
C PHE A 174 -17.62 10.75 13.25
N ASN A 175 -17.63 11.63 12.25
CA ASN A 175 -16.46 11.99 11.46
C ASN A 175 -15.68 13.17 12.10
N GLU A 176 -14.63 13.63 11.42
CA GLU A 176 -13.76 14.74 11.86
C GLU A 176 -14.54 16.07 12.07
N ASP A 177 -15.64 16.29 11.34
CA ASP A 177 -16.53 17.46 11.45
C ASP A 177 -17.61 17.33 12.54
N ARG A 178 -17.54 16.28 13.38
CA ARG A 178 -18.54 15.98 14.42
C ARG A 178 -19.96 15.73 13.89
N VAL A 179 -20.08 15.25 12.66
CA VAL A 179 -21.35 14.77 12.08
C VAL A 179 -21.34 13.26 11.96
N TYR A 180 -22.53 12.62 11.96
CA TYR A 180 -22.61 11.17 11.86
C TYR A 180 -21.97 10.69 10.55
N ASN A 181 -21.10 9.71 10.67
CA ASN A 181 -20.40 9.10 9.56
C ASN A 181 -21.25 7.98 8.92
N TYR A 182 -20.81 7.48 7.77
CA TYR A 182 -21.57 6.49 7.01
C TYR A 182 -21.77 5.17 7.77
N VAL A 183 -20.89 4.83 8.72
CA VAL A 183 -21.07 3.65 9.60
C VAL A 183 -22.31 3.82 10.48
N ALA A 184 -22.58 5.02 10.96
CA ALA A 184 -23.76 5.31 11.78
C ALA A 184 -25.08 5.09 11.02
N TYR A 185 -25.06 5.22 9.69
CA TYR A 185 -26.24 5.09 8.83
C TYR A 185 -26.57 3.62 8.47
N LEU A 186 -25.57 2.74 8.47
CA LEU A 186 -25.70 1.32 8.12
C LEU A 186 -26.24 0.50 9.30
#